data_AF-A0A7X3TJA9-F1
#
_entry.id   AF-A0A7X3TJA9-F1
#
_cell.length_a   1.000
_cell.length_b   1.000
_cell.length_c   1.000
_cell.angle_alpha   90.00
_cell.angle_beta   90.00
_cell.angle_gamma   90.00
#
_symmetry.space_group_name_H-M   'P 1'
#
loop_
_entity.id
_entity.type
_entity.pdbx_description
1 polymer ?
#
loop_
_entity_poly.entity_id
_entity_poly.type
_entity_poly.pdbx_seq_one_letter_code
_entity_poly.pdbx_strand_id
1 'polypeptide(L)' 'MSGLPPHVRGTVVTMGTFDGVHLGHQAILRDVGRRARARHGHAVLLTFDPHPLSVVRPEAAPALLTRAGEQKELLAP' A
#
# COMPACT_ATOMS: atom_id res chain seq x y z
N MET A 1 7.97 5.10 14.72
CA MET A 1 8.54 3.74 14.54
C MET A 1 8.69 3.49 13.05
N SER A 2 9.83 2.99 12.60
CA SER A 2 10.02 2.63 11.19
C SER A 2 9.04 1.51 10.84
N GLY A 3 8.18 1.70 9.84
CA GLY A 3 7.24 0.68 9.34
C GLY A 3 7.92 -0.40 8.49
N LEU A 4 9.25 -0.49 8.53
CA LEU A 4 10.04 -1.41 7.74
C LEU A 4 10.31 -2.70 8.51
N PRO A 5 10.34 -3.86 7.83
CA PRO A 5 10.69 -5.12 8.46
C PRO A 5 12.14 -5.10 8.99
N PRO A 6 12.44 -5.87 10.05
CA PRO A 6 13.76 -5.89 10.69
C PRO A 6 14.87 -6.46 9.78
N HIS A 7 14.51 -7.19 8.73
CA HIS A 7 15.43 -7.69 7.70
C HIS A 7 14.78 -7.57 6.31
N VAL A 8 15.59 -7.21 5.31
CA VAL A 8 15.10 -6.85 3.96
C VAL A 8 15.29 -7.96 2.91
N ARG A 9 15.99 -9.05 3.25
CA ARG A 9 16.17 -10.18 2.32
C ARG A 9 14.84 -10.88 2.07
N GLY A 10 14.56 -11.18 0.81
CA GLY A 10 13.32 -11.85 0.40
C GLY A 10 12.08 -10.94 0.40
N THR A 11 12.22 -9.66 0.75
CA THR A 11 11.10 -8.70 0.77
C THR A 11 10.56 -8.47 -0.64
N VAL A 12 9.24 -8.53 -0.76
CA VAL A 12 8.50 -8.19 -1.97
C VAL A 12 7.69 -6.94 -1.69
N VAL A 13 7.88 -5.91 -2.53
CA VAL A 13 7.28 -4.59 -2.34
C VAL A 13 6.28 -4.33 -3.47
N THR A 14 5.15 -3.73 -3.11
CA THR A 14 4.28 -3.02 -4.07
C THR A 14 4.12 -1.56 -3.64
N MET A 15 3.82 -0.70 -4.61
CA MET A 15 3.65 0.73 -4.38
C MET A 15 2.45 1.26 -5.16
N GLY A 16 1.70 2.19 -4.55
CA GLY A 16 0.55 2.83 -5.18
C GLY A 16 -0.27 3.63 -4.17
N THR A 17 -1.32 4.32 -4.61
CA THR A 17 -2.20 5.06 -3.70
C THR A 17 -3.07 4.11 -2.87
N PHE A 18 -3.53 2.99 -3.44
CA PHE A 18 -4.37 1.99 -2.78
C PHE A 18 -5.70 2.52 -2.21
N ASP A 19 -6.09 3.75 -2.55
CA ASP A 19 -7.36 4.35 -2.14
C ASP A 19 -8.54 3.49 -2.61
N GLY A 20 -9.52 3.30 -1.72
CA GLY A 20 -10.68 2.42 -1.91
C GLY A 20 -10.40 0.91 -1.87
N VAL A 21 -9.14 0.45 -1.91
CA VAL A 21 -8.73 -0.98 -1.84
C VAL A 21 -9.64 -1.92 -2.65
N HIS A 22 -9.98 -1.53 -3.88
CA HIS A 22 -10.88 -2.28 -4.76
C HIS A 22 -10.29 -3.64 -5.19
N LEU A 23 -11.06 -4.45 -5.93
CA LEU A 23 -10.67 -5.81 -6.33
C LEU A 23 -9.29 -5.91 -7.01
N GLY A 24 -8.91 -4.94 -7.84
CA GLY A 24 -7.58 -4.86 -8.44
C GLY A 24 -6.44 -4.72 -7.41
N HIS A 25 -6.56 -3.78 -6.46
CA HIS A 25 -5.63 -3.63 -5.34
C HIS A 25 -5.53 -4.91 -4.51
N GLN A 26 -6.65 -5.54 -4.20
CA GLN A 26 -6.66 -6.80 -3.45
C GLN A 26 -5.94 -7.93 -4.20
N ALA A 27 -6.07 -8.00 -5.52
CA ALA A 27 -5.33 -8.96 -6.33
C ALA A 27 -3.81 -8.74 -6.26
N ILE A 28 -3.37 -7.48 -6.32
CA ILE A 28 -1.95 -7.12 -6.14
C ILE A 28 -1.46 -7.50 -4.74
N LEU A 29 -2.21 -7.17 -3.67
CA LEU A 29 -1.83 -7.50 -2.29
C LEU A 29 -1.72 -9.01 -2.07
N ARG A 30 -2.67 -9.79 -2.61
CA ARG A 30 -2.62 -11.26 -2.56
C ARG A 30 -1.39 -11.81 -3.26
N ASP A 31 -1.06 -11.29 -4.45
CA ASP A 31 0.11 -11.75 -5.21
C ASP A 31 1.44 -11.40 -4.52
N VAL A 32 1.56 -10.19 -3.98
CA VAL A 32 2.72 -9.76 -3.19
C VAL A 32 2.90 -10.66 -1.97
N GLY A 33 1.83 -10.91 -1.20
CA GLY A 33 1.87 -11.81 -0.05
C GLY A 33 2.29 -13.24 -0.43
N ARG A 34 1.76 -13.76 -1.55
CA ARG A 34 2.15 -15.08 -2.09
C ARG A 34 3.64 -15.13 -2.44
N ARG A 35 4.16 -14.11 -3.14
CA ARG A 35 5.57 -14.02 -3.57
C ARG A 35 6.54 -13.86 -2.41
N ALA A 36 6.15 -13.12 -1.37
CA ALA A 36 6.94 -12.95 -0.14
C ALA A 36 7.04 -14.26 0.64
N ARG A 37 5.91 -14.96 0.83
CA ARG A 37 5.88 -16.28 1.48
C ARG A 37 6.78 -17.29 0.78
N ALA A 38 6.75 -17.35 -0.56
CA ALA A 38 7.60 -18.24 -1.35
C ALA A 38 9.11 -17.95 -1.21
N ARG A 39 9.49 -16.77 -0.69
CA ARG A 39 10.88 -16.35 -0.46
C ARG A 39 11.27 -16.38 1.01
N HIS A 40 10.40 -16.86 1.90
CA HIS A 40 10.55 -16.73 3.35
C HIS A 40 10.86 -15.29 3.79
N GLY A 41 10.25 -14.31 3.11
CA GLY A 41 10.49 -12.87 3.32
C GLY A 41 9.22 -12.10 3.64
N HIS A 42 9.33 -10.76 3.63
CA HIS A 42 8.24 -9.84 4.01
C HIS A 42 7.46 -9.32 2.80
N ALA A 43 6.16 -9.09 2.98
CA ALA A 43 5.35 -8.33 2.03
C ALA A 43 5.24 -6.89 2.54
N VAL A 44 5.56 -5.91 1.70
CA VAL A 44 5.50 -4.49 2.07
C VAL A 44 4.66 -3.73 1.05
N LEU A 45 3.70 -2.96 1.56
CA LEU A 45 2.99 -1.94 0.80
C LEU A 45 3.58 -0.56 1.12
N LEU A 46 4.05 0.12 0.09
CA LEU A 46 4.34 1.56 0.15
C LEU A 46 3.15 2.33 -0.41
N THR A 47 2.51 3.14 0.42
CA THR A 47 1.41 4.01 0.03
C THR A 47 1.69 5.46 0.42
N PHE A 48 0.83 6.37 -0.01
CA PHE A 48 0.99 7.80 0.09
C PHE A 48 -0.11 8.39 0.96
N ASP A 49 0.31 9.19 1.94
CA ASP A 49 -0.56 9.98 2.81
C ASP A 49 0.17 11.32 3.04
N PRO A 50 -0.29 12.44 2.44
CA PRO A 50 -1.51 12.60 1.63
C PRO A 50 -1.38 12.04 0.20
N HIS A 51 -2.48 12.04 -0.57
CA HIS A 51 -2.50 11.58 -1.97
C HIS A 51 -1.45 12.33 -2.82
N PRO A 52 -0.64 11.68 -3.69
CA PRO A 52 0.49 12.32 -4.37
C PRO A 52 0.10 13.58 -5.16
N LEU A 53 -1.04 13.55 -5.85
CA LEU A 53 -1.55 14.72 -6.59
C LEU A 53 -1.86 15.91 -5.69
N SER A 54 -2.21 15.72 -4.41
CA SER A 54 -2.42 16.86 -3.51
C SER A 54 -1.12 17.63 -3.22
N VAL A 55 0.04 17.04 -3.52
CA VAL A 55 1.36 17.66 -3.37
C VAL A 55 1.86 18.18 -4.72
N VAL A 56 1.83 17.34 -5.76
CA VAL A 56 2.45 17.67 -7.05
C VAL A 56 1.56 18.50 -7.97
N ARG A 57 0.22 18.40 -7.83
CA ARG A 57 -0.76 19.09 -8.67
C ARG A 57 -2.12 19.24 -7.95
N PRO A 58 -2.20 20.11 -6.92
CA PRO A 58 -3.33 20.15 -5.99
C PRO A 58 -4.70 20.34 -6.66
N GLU A 59 -4.75 21.11 -7.74
CA GLU A 59 -5.97 21.39 -8.53
C GLU A 59 -6.55 20.16 -9.24
N ALA A 60 -5.78 19.09 -9.37
CA ALA A 60 -6.18 17.84 -9.97
C ALA A 60 -6.24 16.68 -8.96
N ALA A 61 -6.17 16.96 -7.66
CA ALA A 61 -6.31 15.94 -6.64
C ALA A 61 -7.73 15.33 -6.69
N PRO A 62 -7.86 13.99 -6.78
CA PRO A 62 -9.17 13.36 -6.80
C PRO A 62 -9.82 13.47 -5.41
N ALA A 63 -11.16 13.37 -5.37
CA ALA A 63 -11.85 13.04 -4.14
C ALA A 63 -11.43 11.63 -3.71
N LEU A 64 -11.08 11.47 -2.43
CA LEU A 64 -10.67 10.18 -1.89
C LEU A 64 -11.88 9.26 -1.72
N LEU A 65 -11.71 7.98 -2.04
CA LEU A 65 -12.71 6.92 -1.88
C LEU A 65 -12.78 6.41 -0.44
N THR A 66 -11.70 6.58 0.32
CA THR A 66 -11.61 6.26 1.75
C THR A 66 -11.48 7.51 2.60
N ARG A 67 -12.01 7.46 3.82
CA ARG A 67 -11.82 8.50 4.83
C ARG A 67 -10.40 8.47 5.38
N ALA A 68 -10.00 9.57 6.02
CA ALA A 68 -8.75 9.62 6.76
C ALA A 68 -8.67 8.45 7.77
N GLY A 69 -7.62 7.64 7.68
CA GLY A 69 -7.43 6.46 8.54
C GLY A 69 -8.10 5.17 8.05
N GLU A 70 -9.26 5.24 7.37
CA GLU A 70 -9.99 4.07 6.87
C GLU A 70 -9.15 3.23 5.91
N GLN A 71 -8.35 3.87 5.04
CA GLN A 71 -7.41 3.15 4.18
C GLN A 71 -6.43 2.28 4.98
N LYS A 72 -5.95 2.77 6.13
CA LYS A 72 -5.02 2.02 7.00
C LYS A 72 -5.72 0.82 7.64
N GLU A 73 -7.00 0.97 7.98
CA GLU A 73 -7.83 -0.12 8.52
C GLU A 73 -8.11 -1.20 7.46
N LEU A 74 -8.46 -0.81 6.22
CA LEU A 74 -8.68 -1.74 5.11
C LEU A 74 -7.42 -2.51 4.68
N LEU A 75 -6.25 -1.95 4.96
CA LEU A 75 -4.94 -2.53 4.64
C LEU A 75 -4.32 -3.27 5.83
N ALA A 76 -4.92 -3.19 7.01
CA ALA A 76 -4.44 -3.93 8.18
C ALA A 76 -4.62 -5.45 7.94
N PRO A 77 -3.65 -6.28 8.36
CA PRO A 77 -3.67 -7.72 8.16
C PRO A 77 -4.74 -8.45 8.98
#